data_AF-A0A259RJU5-F1
#
_entry.id   AF-A0A259RJU5-F1
#
_cell.length_a   1.000
_cell.length_b   1.000
_cell.length_c   1.000
_cell.angle_alpha   90.00
_cell.angle_beta   90.00
_cell.angle_gamma   90.00
#
_symmetry.space_group_name_H-M   'P 1'
#
loop_
_entity.id
_entity.type
_entity.pdbx_description
1 polymer ?
#
loop_
_entity_poly.entity_id
_entity_poly.type
_entity_poly.pdbx_seq_one_letter_code
_entity_poly.pdbx_strand_id
1 'polypeptide(L)' 'MNYPSDAITSLKPVYLDGIGVFGPGIADWSQARAVLNGSAAFDINADIPPFNVADLPGTERRRAGK' A
#
# COMPACT_ATOMS: atom_id res chain seq x y z
N MET A 1 25.65 -14.66 -4.12
CA MET A 1 26.09 -14.14 -2.81
C MET A 1 25.54 -15.10 -1.76
N ASN A 2 26.38 -15.98 -1.24
CA ASN A 2 25.96 -17.00 -0.27
C ASN A 2 25.97 -16.32 1.11
N TYR A 3 24.80 -16.02 1.67
CA TYR A 3 24.75 -15.53 3.04
C TYR A 3 25.07 -16.73 3.95
N PRO A 4 26.09 -16.64 4.83
CA PRO A 4 26.36 -17.70 5.80
C PRO A 4 25.09 -17.95 6.62
N SER A 5 24.74 -19.22 6.84
CA SER A 5 23.53 -19.69 7.55
C SER A 5 23.31 -18.96 8.88
N ASP A 6 24.42 -18.62 9.54
CA ASP A 6 24.48 -18.02 10.87
C ASP A 6 24.09 -16.53 10.84
N ALA A 7 24.15 -15.88 9.68
CA ALA A 7 23.74 -14.49 9.51
C ALA A 7 22.21 -14.32 9.51
N ILE A 8 21.45 -15.32 9.05
CA ILE A 8 19.98 -15.27 9.06
C ILE A 8 19.45 -15.44 10.49
N THR A 9 20.12 -16.23 11.33
CA THR A 9 19.74 -16.49 12.73
C THR A 9 19.98 -15.30 13.66
N SER A 10 20.78 -14.31 13.23
CA SER A 10 21.09 -13.07 13.96
C SER A 10 20.13 -11.91 13.64
N LEU A 11 19.31 -12.05 12.59
CA LEU A 11 18.38 -11.00 12.19
C LEU A 11 17.19 -10.95 13.15
N LYS A 12 16.95 -9.76 13.72
CA LYS A 12 15.72 -9.52 14.47
C LYS A 12 14.53 -9.48 13.51
N PRO A 13 13.41 -10.15 13.84
CA PRO A 13 12.22 -10.08 13.02
C PRO A 13 11.70 -8.63 13.01
N VAL A 14 11.36 -8.15 11.81
CA VAL A 14 10.66 -6.88 11.61
C VAL A 14 9.24 -7.21 11.19
N TYR A 15 8.29 -6.49 11.77
CA TYR A 15 6.88 -6.67 11.49
C TYR A 15 6.31 -5.42 10.84
N LEU A 16 5.34 -5.62 9.94
CA LEU A 16 4.52 -4.54 9.40
C LEU A 16 3.31 -4.38 10.32
N ASP A 17 3.16 -3.19 10.90
CA ASP A 17 2.01 -2.84 11.73
C ASP A 17 0.75 -2.58 10.88
N GLY A 18 0.94 -2.05 9.67
CA GLY A 18 -0.14 -1.80 8.72
C GLY A 18 0.35 -1.53 7.31
N ILE A 19 -0.57 -1.70 6.35
CA ILE A 19 -0.37 -1.41 4.93
C ILE A 19 -1.58 -0.60 4.45
N GLY A 20 -1.32 0.53 3.80
CA GLY A 20 -2.32 1.25 3.02
C GLY A 20 -2.04 1.06 1.53
N VAL A 21 -3.10 0.87 0.74
CA VAL A 21 -3.00 0.79 -0.73
C VAL A 21 -4.08 1.69 -1.33
N PHE A 22 -3.72 2.41 -2.38
CA PHE A 22 -4.59 3.33 -3.07
C PHE A 22 -4.20 3.40 -4.56
N GLY A 23 -5.18 3.33 -5.45
CA GLY A 23 -4.96 3.36 -6.90
C GLY A 23 -6.25 3.16 -7.70
N PRO A 24 -6.17 2.96 -9.03
CA PRO A 24 -7.33 2.72 -9.89
C PRO A 24 -8.22 1.60 -9.34
N GLY A 25 -9.47 1.93 -8.98
CA GLY A 25 -10.44 1.00 -8.42
C GLY A 25 -10.09 0.39 -7.06
N ILE A 26 -9.04 0.88 -6.37
CA ILE A 26 -8.55 0.33 -5.11
C ILE A 26 -8.46 1.44 -4.07
N ALA A 27 -9.34 1.40 -3.07
CA ALA A 27 -9.40 2.40 -2.01
C ALA A 27 -8.58 2.02 -0.77
N ASP A 28 -8.34 0.73 -0.55
CA ASP A 28 -7.69 0.22 0.66
C ASP A 28 -7.03 -1.15 0.46
N TRP A 29 -6.41 -1.66 1.53
CA TRP A 29 -5.75 -2.97 1.53
C TRP A 29 -6.70 -4.16 1.34
N SER A 30 -7.94 -4.07 1.85
CA SER A 30 -8.92 -5.14 1.70
C SER A 30 -9.26 -5.37 0.22
N GLN A 31 -9.44 -4.30 -0.55
CA GLN A 31 -9.67 -4.36 -1.99
C GLN A 31 -8.41 -4.79 -2.75
N ALA A 32 -7.24 -4.24 -2.39
CA ALA A 32 -5.97 -4.62 -3.00
C ALA A 32 -5.70 -6.12 -2.86
N ARG A 33 -6.03 -6.72 -1.71
CA ARG A 33 -5.81 -8.15 -1.47
C ARG A 33 -6.53 -9.03 -2.48
N ALA A 34 -7.74 -8.67 -2.89
CA ALA A 34 -8.51 -9.42 -3.89
C ALA A 34 -7.86 -9.37 -5.28
N VAL A 35 -7.25 -8.23 -5.63
CA VAL A 35 -6.50 -8.08 -6.88
C VAL A 35 -5.18 -8.87 -6.82
N LEU A 36 -4.41 -8.68 -5.73
CA LEU A 36 -3.09 -9.29 -5.57
C LEU A 36 -3.13 -10.82 -5.44
N ASN A 37 -4.22 -11.38 -4.93
CA ASN A 37 -4.41 -12.83 -4.85
C ASN A 37 -5.10 -13.43 -6.09
N GLY A 38 -5.43 -12.61 -7.09
CA GLY A 38 -6.06 -13.04 -8.35
C GLY A 38 -7.56 -13.35 -8.27
N SER A 39 -8.23 -13.06 -7.16
CA SER A 39 -9.70 -13.22 -7.05
C SER A 39 -10.50 -12.09 -7.72
N ALA A 40 -9.85 -10.96 -8.00
CA ALA A 40 -10.37 -9.87 -8.81
C ALA A 40 -9.33 -9.44 -9.86
N ALA A 41 -9.79 -8.96 -11.02
CA ALA A 41 -8.91 -8.40 -12.04
C ALA A 41 -8.53 -6.96 -11.66
N PHE A 42 -7.28 -6.57 -11.91
CA PHE A 42 -6.87 -5.17 -11.87
C PHE A 42 -7.32 -4.46 -13.15
N ASP A 43 -8.10 -3.39 -13.00
CA ASP A 43 -8.42 -2.48 -14.10
C ASP A 43 -7.62 -1.19 -13.95
N ILE A 44 -6.60 -1.04 -14.80
CA ILE A 44 -5.76 0.16 -14.84
C ILE A 44 -6.54 1.43 -15.24
N ASN A 45 -7.69 1.28 -15.91
CA ASN A 45 -8.51 2.39 -16.38
C ASN A 45 -9.63 2.76 -15.40
N ALA A 46 -9.77 2.05 -14.28
CA ALA A 46 -10.75 2.41 -13.26
C ALA A 46 -10.43 3.79 -12.66
N ASP A 47 -11.47 4.51 -12.24
CA ASP A 47 -11.28 5.77 -11.54
C ASP A 47 -10.49 5.56 -10.24
N ILE A 48 -9.63 6.52 -9.94
CA ILE A 48 -8.99 6.59 -8.63
C ILE A 48 -10.07 6.95 -7.60
N PRO A 49 -10.26 6.19 -6.51
CA PRO A 49 -11.25 6.48 -5.49
C PRO A 49 -11.06 7.90 -4.92
N PRO A 50 -12.14 8.55 -4.44
CA PRO A 50 -12.02 9.86 -3.83
C PRO A 50 -11.08 9.80 -2.63
N PHE A 51 -10.07 10.67 -2.65
CA PHE A 51 -9.12 10.81 -1.55
C PHE A 51 -9.60 11.90 -0.57
N ASN A 52 -9.58 11.61 0.72
CA ASN A 52 -9.94 12.59 1.74
C ASN A 52 -8.75 13.48 2.06
N VAL A 53 -8.75 14.70 1.51
CA VAL A 53 -7.70 15.71 1.73
C VAL A 53 -7.46 16.06 3.20
N ALA A 54 -8.43 15.79 4.09
CA ALA A 54 -8.26 15.98 5.53
C ALA A 54 -7.20 15.04 6.14
N ASP A 55 -6.91 13.91 5.49
CA ASP A 55 -5.93 12.93 5.96
C ASP A 55 -4.48 13.37 5.71
N LEU A 56 -4.26 14.39 4.88
CA LEU A 56 -2.94 14.96 4.63
C LEU A 56 -2.52 15.94 5.74
N PRO A 57 -1.23 16.00 6.08
CA PRO A 57 -0.71 17.11 6.89
C PRO A 57 -0.91 18.45 6.19
N GLY A 58 -0.86 19.55 6.95
CA GLY A 58 -1.28 20.87 6.48
C GLY A 58 -0.53 21.39 5.24
N THR A 59 0.73 21.00 5.06
CA THR A 59 1.55 21.41 3.91
C THR A 59 1.12 20.67 2.65
N GLU A 60 0.95 19.36 2.73
CA GLU A 60 0.54 18.48 1.63
C GLU A 60 -0.91 18.77 1.21
N ARG A 61 -1.80 18.97 2.18
CA ARG A 61 -3.22 19.31 1.95
C ARG A 61 -3.40 20.57 1.09
N ARG A 62 -2.53 21.58 1.27
CA ARG A 62 -2.58 22.83 0.48
C ARG A 62 -2.17 22.64 -0.98
N ARG A 63 -1.42 21.59 -1.29
CA ARG A 63 -0.89 21.30 -2.63
C ARG A 63 -1.77 20.31 -3.40
N ALA A 64 -2.43 19.40 -2.70
CA ALA A 64 -3.30 18.39 -3.31
C ALA A 64 -4.59 18.97 -3.92
N GLY A 65 -4.93 20.24 -3.64
CA GLY A 65 -6.14 20.86 -4.15
C GLY A 65 -7.40 20.39 -3.40
N LYS A 66 -8.54 20.95 -3.76
CA LYS A 66 -9.85 20.61 -3.21
C LYS A 66 -10.53 19.55 -4.07
#